data_AF-A0A6J2BS61-F1
#
_entry.id   AF-A0A6J2BS61-F1
#
_cell.length_a   1.000
_cell.length_b   1.000
_cell.length_c   1.000
_cell.angle_alpha   90.00
_cell.angle_beta   90.00
_cell.angle_gamma   90.00
#
_symmetry.space_group_name_H-M   'P 1'
#
loop_
_entity.id
_entity.type
_entity.pdbx_description
1 polymer ?
#
loop_
_entity_poly.entity_id
_entity_poly.type
_entity_poly.pdbx_seq_one_letter_code
_entity_poly.pdbx_strand_id
1 'polypeptide(L)'
;MFDRALKPFLQSCRLQQLIDPVDQCVAYHLGRVRENLPELQIEVIADYEVHPNRRPKILAQTAAHVAGAAYYYQRKDVEADPWGDQHISGVCIHPRYGGWFAIRGVVLLPGIEVPDLTPTKPLDCVPKRADRITLLEGFNFHWRDWTYRDAVTPQERYSEEQKAYFSTPPAQRLAFLGLAQPSEDPSSTSPELPFTTLRPKKPQNPSRAQGWLSPSVSPPASPGP
;
A
#
# COMPACT_ATOMS: atom_id res chain seq x y z
N MET A 1 1.10 -11.54 13.53
CA MET A 1 2.04 -11.35 12.40
C MET A 1 3.40 -10.86 12.89
N PHE A 2 3.47 -9.78 13.66
CA PHE A 2 4.73 -9.22 14.17
C PHE A 2 5.64 -10.25 14.87
N ASP A 3 5.14 -10.92 15.91
CA ASP A 3 5.97 -11.88 16.67
C ASP A 3 6.25 -13.19 15.94
N ARG A 4 5.31 -13.64 15.10
CA ARG A 4 5.35 -14.98 14.50
C ARG A 4 5.93 -15.03 13.08
N ALA A 5 6.01 -13.88 12.41
CA ALA A 5 6.52 -13.79 11.04
C ALA A 5 7.68 -12.79 10.97
N LEU A 6 7.44 -11.54 11.36
CA LEU A 6 8.48 -10.50 11.24
C LEU A 6 9.70 -10.80 12.10
N LYS A 7 9.52 -11.09 13.40
CA LYS A 7 10.68 -11.38 14.28
C LYS A 7 11.52 -12.57 13.79
N PRO A 8 10.94 -13.75 13.47
CA PRO A 8 11.71 -14.84 12.87
C PRO A 8 12.37 -14.44 11.55
N PHE A 9 11.65 -13.73 10.68
CA PHE A 9 12.18 -13.28 9.39
C PHE A 9 13.42 -12.39 9.55
N LEU A 10 13.40 -11.47 10.52
CA LEU A 10 14.55 -10.61 10.86
C LEU A 10 15.77 -11.41 11.34
N GLN A 11 15.56 -12.59 11.95
CA GLN A 11 16.63 -13.47 12.43
C GLN A 11 17.19 -14.38 11.34
N SER A 12 16.35 -14.82 10.40
CA SER A 12 16.70 -15.86 9.42
C SER A 12 17.10 -15.34 8.04
N CYS A 13 16.66 -14.13 7.67
CA CYS A 13 16.77 -13.64 6.30
C CYS A 13 17.72 -12.44 6.22
N ARG A 14 18.52 -12.41 5.15
CA ARG A 14 19.33 -11.23 4.82
C ARG A 14 18.41 -10.16 4.24
N LEU A 15 18.22 -9.07 4.99
CA LEU A 15 17.42 -7.94 4.54
C LEU A 15 18.08 -7.23 3.36
N GLN A 16 17.27 -6.93 2.34
CA GLN A 16 17.65 -6.00 1.29
C GLN A 16 17.69 -4.58 1.86
N GLN A 17 18.73 -3.83 1.51
CA GLN A 17 18.84 -2.43 1.90
C GLN A 17 17.74 -1.61 1.20
N LEU A 18 17.27 -0.55 1.87
CA LEU A 18 16.29 0.43 1.36
C LEU A 18 14.83 -0.06 1.19
N ILE A 19 14.52 -1.32 1.52
CA ILE A 19 13.13 -1.83 1.55
C ILE A 19 12.71 -2.04 3.00
N ASP A 20 11.48 -1.65 3.34
CA ASP A 20 10.95 -1.83 4.69
C ASP A 20 10.96 -3.32 5.10
N PRO A 21 11.43 -3.68 6.32
CA PRO A 21 11.49 -5.08 6.73
C PRO A 21 10.13 -5.78 6.78
N VAL A 22 9.05 -5.04 7.04
CA VAL A 22 7.69 -5.61 7.03
C VAL A 22 7.29 -6.00 5.63
N ASP A 23 7.56 -5.15 4.65
CA ASP A 23 7.23 -5.40 3.25
C ASP A 23 8.02 -6.61 2.73
N GLN A 24 9.30 -6.73 3.08
CA GLN A 24 10.11 -7.91 2.74
C GLN A 24 9.60 -9.20 3.38
N CYS A 25 9.22 -9.15 4.66
CA CYS A 25 8.64 -10.29 5.37
C CYS A 25 7.32 -10.75 4.71
N VAL A 26 6.45 -9.79 4.39
CA VAL A 26 5.17 -10.04 3.73
C VAL A 26 5.40 -10.62 2.33
N ALA A 27 6.29 -10.03 1.53
CA ALA A 27 6.66 -10.54 0.21
C ALA A 27 7.21 -11.97 0.26
N TYR A 28 8.06 -12.28 1.24
CA TYR A 28 8.57 -13.63 1.46
C TYR A 28 7.43 -14.63 1.69
N HIS A 29 6.51 -14.32 2.61
CA HIS A 29 5.40 -15.22 2.90
C HIS A 29 4.37 -15.33 1.77
N LEU A 30 4.12 -14.25 1.03
CA LEU A 30 3.27 -14.31 -0.16
C LEU A 30 3.94 -15.09 -1.31
N GLY A 31 5.26 -14.98 -1.46
CA GLY A 31 6.04 -15.77 -2.41
C GLY A 31 5.93 -17.28 -2.13
N ARG A 32 5.94 -17.66 -0.85
CA ARG A 32 5.71 -19.05 -0.45
C ARG A 32 4.34 -19.58 -0.85
N VAL A 33 3.31 -18.74 -1.00
CA VAL A 33 2.00 -19.21 -1.52
C VAL A 33 2.16 -19.76 -2.94
N ARG A 34 2.96 -19.09 -3.79
CA ARG A 34 3.28 -19.56 -5.14
C ARG A 34 4.09 -20.86 -5.11
N GLU A 35 5.04 -20.99 -4.20
CA GLU A 35 5.86 -22.21 -4.06
C GLU A 35 5.04 -23.43 -3.62
N ASN A 36 3.99 -23.23 -2.82
CA ASN A 36 3.13 -24.32 -2.32
C ASN A 36 2.03 -24.74 -3.30
N LEU A 37 1.83 -23.99 -4.38
CA LEU A 37 0.83 -24.26 -5.42
C LEU A 37 1.49 -24.16 -6.80
N PRO A 38 2.56 -24.94 -7.06
CA PRO A 38 3.38 -24.80 -8.26
C PRO A 38 2.65 -25.11 -9.57
N GLU A 39 1.55 -25.86 -9.51
CA GLU A 39 0.70 -26.21 -10.64
C GLU A 39 -0.23 -25.08 -11.08
N LEU A 40 -0.42 -24.05 -10.25
CA LEU A 40 -1.33 -22.94 -10.52
C LEU A 40 -0.58 -21.70 -10.99
N GLN A 41 -1.15 -21.01 -11.97
CA GLN A 41 -0.75 -19.63 -12.24
C GLN A 41 -1.25 -18.75 -11.09
N ILE A 42 -0.31 -18.15 -10.36
CA ILE A 42 -0.61 -17.27 -9.22
C ILE A 42 -0.02 -15.89 -9.44
N GLU A 43 -0.86 -14.88 -9.34
CA GLU A 43 -0.47 -13.48 -9.28
C GLU A 43 -0.67 -12.94 -7.86
N VAL A 44 0.34 -12.24 -7.36
CA VAL A 44 0.32 -11.62 -6.03
C VAL A 44 0.49 -10.13 -6.22
N ILE A 45 -0.35 -9.35 -5.55
CA ILE A 45 -0.20 -7.90 -5.48
C ILE A 45 -0.24 -7.47 -4.02
N ALA A 46 0.86 -6.95 -3.50
CA ALA A 46 0.95 -6.46 -2.13
C ALA A 46 0.32 -5.05 -1.97
N ASP A 47 0.00 -4.67 -0.75
CA ASP A 47 -0.70 -3.41 -0.44
C ASP A 47 0.12 -2.15 -0.78
N TYR A 48 1.45 -2.24 -0.72
CA TYR A 48 2.38 -1.15 -1.01
C TYR A 48 2.72 -1.00 -2.49
N GLU A 49 2.27 -1.89 -3.36
CA GLU A 49 2.61 -1.85 -4.78
C GLU A 49 1.86 -0.74 -5.53
N VAL A 50 2.61 0.03 -6.31
CA VAL A 50 2.09 1.12 -7.16
C VAL A 50 2.48 0.95 -8.61
N HIS A 51 1.66 1.49 -9.50
CA HIS A 51 2.01 1.72 -10.90
C HIS A 51 3.05 2.86 -11.02
N PRO A 52 3.72 3.02 -12.19
CA PRO A 52 4.68 4.12 -12.42
C PRO A 52 4.11 5.52 -12.18
N ASN A 53 2.79 5.69 -12.35
CA ASN A 53 2.07 6.95 -12.08
C ASN A 53 1.65 7.12 -10.61
N ARG A 54 2.19 6.29 -9.70
CA ARG A 54 1.90 6.26 -8.25
C ARG A 54 0.48 5.86 -7.87
N ARG A 55 -0.36 5.41 -8.81
CA ARG A 55 -1.66 4.80 -8.44
C ARG A 55 -1.40 3.43 -7.79
N PRO A 56 -2.07 3.10 -6.68
CA PRO A 56 -2.01 1.76 -6.10
C PRO A 56 -2.45 0.71 -7.13
N LYS A 57 -1.75 -0.43 -7.18
CA LYS A 57 -2.14 -1.55 -8.06
C LYS A 57 -3.44 -2.22 -7.60
N ILE A 58 -3.74 -2.15 -6.30
CA ILE A 58 -4.99 -2.64 -5.71
C ILE A 58 -5.57 -1.61 -4.74
N LEU A 59 -6.90 -1.60 -4.63
CA LEU A 59 -7.63 -0.88 -3.58
C LEU A 59 -7.85 -1.84 -2.40
N ALA A 60 -6.83 -2.00 -1.57
CA ALA A 60 -6.78 -3.00 -0.51
C ALA A 60 -8.03 -3.01 0.41
N GLN A 61 -8.50 -1.82 0.83
CA GLN A 61 -9.69 -1.69 1.67
C GLN A 61 -10.97 -2.15 0.98
N THR A 62 -11.10 -1.92 -0.32
CA THR A 62 -12.23 -2.41 -1.12
C THR A 62 -12.17 -3.93 -1.23
N ALA A 63 -10.99 -4.51 -1.49
CA ALA A 63 -10.80 -5.95 -1.53
C ALA A 63 -11.16 -6.62 -0.18
N ALA A 64 -10.74 -6.04 0.94
CA ALA A 64 -11.10 -6.53 2.28
C ALA A 64 -12.60 -6.46 2.55
N HIS A 65 -13.29 -5.44 2.05
CA HIS A 65 -14.74 -5.29 2.19
C HIS A 65 -15.50 -6.37 1.43
N VAL A 66 -15.20 -6.54 0.13
CA VAL A 66 -15.93 -7.50 -0.72
C VAL A 66 -15.61 -8.95 -0.39
N ALA A 67 -14.45 -9.22 0.24
CA ALA A 67 -14.11 -10.52 0.80
C ALA A 67 -14.81 -10.80 2.14
N GLY A 68 -15.59 -9.86 2.68
CA GLY A 68 -16.27 -10.00 3.97
C GLY A 68 -15.34 -9.92 5.19
N ALA A 69 -14.07 -9.55 5.01
CA ALA A 69 -13.06 -9.60 6.06
C ALA A 69 -13.19 -8.43 7.06
N ALA A 70 -13.43 -7.22 6.57
CA ALA A 70 -13.57 -6.03 7.39
C ALA A 70 -14.47 -5.01 6.69
N TYR A 71 -15.40 -4.40 7.44
CA TYR A 71 -16.26 -3.37 6.87
C TYR A 71 -15.43 -2.12 6.59
N TYR A 72 -15.67 -1.48 5.45
CA TYR A 72 -14.90 -0.34 4.96
C TYR A 72 -15.75 0.92 5.10
N TYR A 73 -15.55 1.63 6.21
CA TYR A 73 -16.27 2.86 6.52
C TYR A 73 -15.66 4.00 5.72
N GLN A 74 -16.51 4.65 4.93
CA GLN A 74 -16.18 5.74 4.04
C GLN A 74 -17.00 6.97 4.41
N ARG A 75 -16.60 8.13 3.87
CA ARG A 75 -17.36 9.38 4.01
C ARG A 75 -18.84 9.21 3.64
N LYS A 76 -19.13 8.46 2.56
CA LYS A 76 -20.51 8.17 2.10
C LYS A 76 -21.37 7.38 3.10
N ASP A 77 -20.77 6.74 4.10
CA ASP A 77 -21.48 5.98 5.14
C ASP A 77 -21.93 6.87 6.30
N VAL A 78 -21.71 8.18 6.20
CA VAL A 78 -22.14 9.22 7.15
C VAL A 78 -23.03 10.22 6.42
N GLU A 79 -24.32 10.16 6.68
CA GLU A 79 -25.29 11.13 6.15
C GLU A 79 -25.05 12.53 6.72
N ALA A 80 -25.19 13.57 5.89
CA ALA A 80 -24.99 14.98 6.28
C ALA A 80 -23.68 15.17 7.08
N ASP A 81 -22.57 14.73 6.49
CA ASP A 81 -21.27 14.73 7.18
C ASP A 81 -20.76 16.14 7.52
N PRO A 82 -19.96 16.30 8.59
CA PRO A 82 -19.53 17.61 9.07
C PRO A 82 -18.25 18.14 8.41
N TRP A 83 -17.69 17.47 7.40
CA TRP A 83 -16.30 17.72 6.96
C TRP A 83 -16.16 18.71 5.79
N GLY A 84 -17.26 19.25 5.27
CA GLY A 84 -17.23 20.24 4.18
C GLY A 84 -16.47 19.72 2.95
N ASP A 85 -15.64 20.54 2.32
CA ASP A 85 -14.90 20.14 1.10
C ASP A 85 -13.63 19.32 1.38
N GLN A 86 -13.37 18.96 2.64
CA GLN A 86 -12.16 18.25 3.01
C GLN A 86 -12.17 16.79 2.54
N HIS A 87 -11.01 16.32 2.08
CA HIS A 87 -10.83 14.89 1.80
C HIS A 87 -10.82 14.08 3.11
N ILE A 88 -11.67 13.05 3.17
CA ILE A 88 -11.78 12.12 4.30
C ILE A 88 -11.51 10.71 3.77
N SER A 89 -10.37 10.17 4.16
CA SER A 89 -9.98 8.80 3.81
C SER A 89 -10.83 7.81 4.60
N GLY A 90 -11.31 6.76 3.94
CA GLY A 90 -12.01 5.68 4.61
C GLY A 90 -11.07 4.76 5.41
N VAL A 91 -11.65 3.95 6.29
CA VAL A 91 -10.91 3.00 7.14
C VAL A 91 -11.68 1.69 7.29
N CYS A 92 -10.97 0.56 7.23
CA CYS A 92 -11.55 -0.75 7.52
C CYS A 92 -11.46 -1.06 9.01
N ILE A 93 -12.53 -1.62 9.59
CA ILE A 93 -12.54 -2.14 10.96
C ILE A 93 -12.88 -3.63 10.93
N HIS A 94 -11.99 -4.43 11.51
CA HIS A 94 -12.13 -5.87 11.62
C HIS A 94 -12.99 -6.21 12.84
N PRO A 95 -13.98 -7.11 12.73
CA PRO A 95 -14.94 -7.38 13.80
C PRO A 95 -14.30 -7.94 15.09
N ARG A 96 -13.14 -8.58 14.97
CA ARG A 96 -12.38 -9.14 16.10
C ARG A 96 -11.26 -8.25 16.61
N TYR A 97 -10.65 -7.45 15.73
CA TYR A 97 -9.39 -6.77 16.02
C TYR A 97 -9.53 -5.24 15.98
N GLY A 98 -10.73 -4.72 15.74
CA GLY A 98 -10.90 -3.30 15.51
C GLY A 98 -10.04 -2.85 14.32
N GLY A 99 -9.28 -1.77 14.51
CA GLY A 99 -8.23 -1.33 13.58
C GLY A 99 -6.85 -1.92 13.86
N TRP A 100 -6.69 -2.88 14.77
CA TRP A 100 -5.40 -3.52 15.11
C TRP A 100 -4.98 -4.60 14.12
N PHE A 101 -5.07 -4.28 12.83
CA PHE A 101 -4.62 -5.13 11.73
C PHE A 101 -4.14 -4.27 10.56
N ALA A 102 -3.61 -4.92 9.53
CA ALA A 102 -3.30 -4.29 8.25
C ALA A 102 -3.62 -5.28 7.13
N ILE A 103 -4.09 -4.76 6.00
CA ILE A 103 -4.32 -5.53 4.77
C ILE A 103 -2.97 -5.65 4.07
N ARG A 104 -2.61 -6.85 3.59
CA ARG A 104 -1.25 -7.14 3.07
C ARG A 104 -1.16 -7.38 1.58
N GLY A 105 -2.29 -7.60 0.92
CA GLY A 105 -2.31 -7.86 -0.51
C GLY A 105 -3.48 -8.73 -0.92
N VAL A 106 -3.45 -9.14 -2.19
CA VAL A 106 -4.37 -10.09 -2.79
C VAL A 106 -3.57 -11.19 -3.49
N VAL A 107 -4.15 -12.39 -3.53
CA VAL A 107 -3.67 -13.51 -4.32
C VAL A 107 -4.74 -13.81 -5.36
N LEU A 108 -4.36 -13.72 -6.63
CA LEU A 108 -5.23 -13.97 -7.77
C LEU A 108 -4.83 -15.31 -8.39
N LEU A 109 -5.84 -16.09 -8.81
CA LEU A 109 -5.66 -17.38 -9.46
C LEU A 109 -6.27 -17.34 -10.88
N PRO A 110 -5.59 -16.72 -11.86
CA PRO A 110 -6.07 -16.69 -13.24
C PRO A 110 -6.42 -18.08 -13.77
N GLY A 111 -7.55 -18.18 -14.48
CA GLY A 111 -8.06 -19.45 -15.02
C GLY A 111 -8.91 -20.26 -14.04
N ILE A 112 -8.96 -19.89 -12.76
CA ILE A 112 -9.89 -20.48 -11.79
C ILE A 112 -11.11 -19.56 -11.65
N GLU A 113 -12.24 -20.01 -12.17
CA GLU A 113 -13.52 -19.31 -12.07
C GLU A 113 -14.39 -19.97 -11.01
N VAL A 114 -14.99 -19.14 -10.15
CA VAL A 114 -15.91 -19.57 -9.08
C VAL A 114 -17.20 -18.77 -9.13
N PRO A 115 -18.00 -18.88 -10.22
CA PRO A 115 -19.18 -18.03 -10.43
C PRO A 115 -20.25 -18.22 -9.34
N ASP A 116 -20.31 -19.40 -8.72
CA ASP A 116 -21.26 -19.74 -7.68
C ASP A 116 -20.74 -19.43 -6.25
N LEU A 117 -19.57 -18.77 -6.12
CA LEU A 117 -19.06 -18.35 -4.82
C LEU A 117 -20.01 -17.33 -4.20
N THR A 118 -20.68 -17.72 -3.11
CA THR A 118 -21.64 -16.86 -2.43
C THR A 118 -20.95 -15.67 -1.76
N PRO A 119 -21.36 -14.41 -2.04
CA PRO A 119 -20.79 -13.25 -1.40
C PRO A 119 -21.02 -13.25 0.11
N THR A 120 -19.96 -13.01 0.89
CA THR A 120 -20.07 -12.81 2.34
C THR A 120 -19.97 -11.31 2.64
N LYS A 121 -21.04 -10.73 3.18
CA LYS A 121 -21.02 -9.31 3.59
C LYS A 121 -20.13 -9.14 4.83
N PRO A 122 -19.30 -8.08 4.89
CA PRO A 122 -18.55 -7.78 6.10
C PRO A 122 -19.51 -7.33 7.22
N LEU A 123 -19.17 -7.65 8.47
CA LEU A 123 -19.96 -7.24 9.63
C LEU A 123 -19.88 -5.72 9.85
N ASP A 124 -21.03 -5.04 9.80
CA ASP A 124 -21.17 -3.63 10.23
C ASP A 124 -21.06 -3.54 11.75
N CYS A 125 -19.81 -3.49 12.22
CA CYS A 125 -19.43 -3.46 13.63
C CYS A 125 -19.38 -2.04 14.24
N VAL A 126 -19.58 -0.99 13.43
CA VAL A 126 -19.69 0.43 13.84
C VAL A 126 -20.93 1.03 13.17
N PRO A 127 -22.15 0.61 13.58
CA PRO A 127 -23.38 0.92 12.84
C PRO A 127 -23.88 2.35 13.07
N LYS A 128 -23.53 2.97 14.21
CA LYS A 128 -24.07 4.28 14.57
C LYS A 128 -23.33 5.39 13.84
N ARG A 129 -24.08 6.34 13.29
CA ARG A 129 -23.54 7.53 12.62
C ARG A 129 -22.51 8.29 13.45
N ALA A 130 -22.80 8.53 14.74
CA ALA A 130 -21.89 9.25 15.63
C ALA A 130 -20.54 8.52 15.77
N ASP A 131 -20.58 7.19 15.96
CA ASP A 131 -19.38 6.37 16.10
C ASP A 131 -18.57 6.31 14.78
N ARG A 132 -19.26 6.32 13.62
CA ARG A 132 -18.61 6.43 12.30
C ARG A 132 -17.88 7.77 12.12
N ILE A 133 -18.47 8.86 12.60
CA ILE A 133 -17.82 10.18 12.59
C ILE A 133 -16.56 10.13 13.45
N THR A 134 -16.68 9.70 14.71
CA THR A 134 -15.53 9.58 15.62
C THR A 134 -14.43 8.68 15.06
N LEU A 135 -14.80 7.56 14.44
CA LEU A 135 -13.87 6.65 13.76
C LEU A 135 -13.10 7.36 12.63
N LEU A 136 -13.83 8.03 11.73
CA LEU A 136 -13.23 8.69 10.57
C LEU A 136 -12.37 9.89 10.98
N GLU A 137 -12.79 10.66 11.97
CA GLU A 137 -11.99 11.75 12.55
C GLU A 137 -10.73 11.23 13.24
N GLY A 138 -10.87 10.19 14.06
CA GLY A 138 -9.75 9.51 14.72
C GLY A 138 -8.73 9.00 13.70
N PHE A 139 -9.19 8.40 12.61
CA PHE A 139 -8.29 7.92 11.55
C PHE A 139 -7.62 9.05 10.76
N ASN A 140 -8.35 10.10 10.40
CA ASN A 140 -7.80 11.14 9.51
C ASN A 140 -6.94 12.17 10.28
N PHE A 141 -7.29 12.49 11.53
CA PHE A 141 -6.65 13.57 12.28
C PHE A 141 -5.79 13.10 13.45
N HIS A 142 -6.08 11.91 13.98
CA HIS A 142 -5.49 11.44 15.24
C HIS A 142 -4.85 10.04 15.17
N TRP A 143 -4.60 9.50 13.97
CA TRP A 143 -4.15 8.10 13.81
C TRP A 143 -2.88 7.71 14.61
N ARG A 144 -2.03 8.69 14.94
CA ARG A 144 -0.79 8.49 15.71
C ARG A 144 -1.02 8.10 17.17
N ASP A 145 -2.18 8.42 17.72
CA ASP A 145 -2.54 8.04 19.10
C ASP A 145 -3.15 6.63 19.20
N TRP A 146 -3.37 5.97 18.06
CA TRP A 146 -3.91 4.62 17.91
C TRP A 146 -5.39 4.45 18.29
N THR A 147 -6.06 5.46 18.83
CA THR A 147 -7.40 5.34 19.45
C THR A 147 -8.49 4.91 18.46
N TYR A 148 -8.40 5.33 17.19
CA TYR A 148 -9.35 4.92 16.16
C TYR A 148 -9.43 3.39 15.98
N ARG A 149 -8.36 2.67 16.35
CA ARG A 149 -8.29 1.21 16.25
C ARG A 149 -9.17 0.51 17.28
N ASP A 150 -9.60 1.22 18.31
CA ASP A 150 -10.48 0.73 19.38
C ASP A 150 -11.96 1.07 19.14
N ALA A 151 -12.35 1.48 17.93
CA ALA A 151 -13.75 1.72 17.56
C ALA A 151 -14.68 0.52 17.84
N VAL A 152 -14.11 -0.69 17.91
CA VAL A 152 -14.73 -1.91 18.44
C VAL A 152 -13.74 -2.51 19.43
N THR A 153 -14.21 -3.06 20.55
CA THR A 153 -13.36 -3.73 21.55
C THR A 153 -12.56 -4.86 20.89
N PRO A 154 -11.23 -4.73 20.75
CA PRO A 154 -10.44 -5.75 20.09
C PRO A 154 -10.18 -6.92 21.04
N GLN A 155 -10.18 -8.13 20.49
CA GLN A 155 -9.74 -9.33 21.21
C GLN A 155 -8.24 -9.28 21.51
N GLU A 156 -7.46 -8.67 20.61
CA GLU A 156 -6.02 -8.53 20.74
C GLU A 156 -5.58 -7.20 20.12
N ARG A 157 -4.68 -6.49 20.80
CA ARG A 157 -4.03 -5.28 20.31
C ARG A 157 -2.59 -5.60 19.94
N TYR A 158 -1.97 -4.69 19.19
CA TYR A 158 -0.51 -4.74 19.04
C TYR A 158 0.14 -4.60 20.42
N SER A 159 1.19 -5.39 20.66
CA SER A 159 2.01 -5.24 21.87
C SER A 159 2.68 -3.86 21.91
N GLU A 160 3.13 -3.42 23.09
CA GLU A 160 3.85 -2.15 23.21
C GLU A 160 5.12 -2.13 22.36
N GLU A 161 5.81 -3.26 22.21
CA GLU A 161 6.96 -3.40 21.31
C GLU A 161 6.55 -3.21 19.84
N GLN A 162 5.44 -3.82 19.42
CA GLN A 162 4.92 -3.65 18.07
C GLN A 162 4.46 -2.22 17.80
N LYS A 163 3.85 -1.56 18.79
CA LYS A 163 3.48 -0.13 18.71
C LYS A 163 4.72 0.75 18.62
N ALA A 164 5.75 0.49 19.41
CA ALA A 164 7.02 1.21 19.35
C ALA A 164 7.63 1.09 17.95
N TYR A 165 7.71 -0.13 17.42
CA TYR A 165 8.22 -0.41 16.07
C TYR A 165 7.46 0.36 14.97
N PHE A 166 6.13 0.35 14.98
CA PHE A 166 5.34 1.05 13.96
C PHE A 166 5.26 2.55 14.17
N SER A 167 5.53 3.04 15.38
CA SER A 167 5.73 4.48 15.67
C SER A 167 7.08 4.97 15.15
N THR A 168 8.07 4.09 14.99
CA THR A 168 9.34 4.41 14.35
C THR A 168 9.14 4.63 12.83
N PRO A 169 9.62 5.77 12.28
CA PRO A 169 9.58 6.03 10.85
C PRO A 169 10.27 4.92 10.06
N PRO A 170 9.75 4.50 8.87
CA PRO A 170 10.31 3.40 8.08
C PRO A 170 11.83 3.49 7.86
N ALA A 171 12.35 4.68 7.54
CA ALA A 171 13.77 4.93 7.32
C ALA A 171 14.67 4.65 8.56
N GLN A 172 14.10 4.67 9.76
CA GLN A 172 14.81 4.46 11.02
C GLN A 172 14.63 3.05 11.58
N ARG A 173 13.77 2.21 10.99
CA ARG A 173 13.45 0.88 11.53
C ARG A 173 14.64 -0.07 11.52
N LEU A 174 15.48 -0.03 10.48
CA LEU A 174 16.70 -0.86 10.45
C LEU A 174 17.67 -0.48 11.57
N ALA A 175 17.83 0.82 11.84
CA ALA A 175 18.64 1.31 12.96
C ALA A 175 18.03 0.94 14.31
N PHE A 176 16.72 1.10 14.47
CA PHE A 176 15.98 0.70 15.67
C PHE A 176 16.14 -0.79 15.98
N LEU A 177 16.19 -1.65 14.95
CA LEU A 177 16.43 -3.09 15.08
C LEU A 177 17.90 -3.44 15.37
N GLY A 178 18.82 -2.46 15.46
CA GLY A 178 20.25 -2.72 15.59
C GLY A 178 20.89 -3.33 14.34
N LEU A 179 20.22 -3.22 13.18
CA LEU A 179 20.63 -3.79 11.90
C LEU A 179 21.19 -2.74 10.93
N ALA A 180 21.41 -1.50 11.41
CA ALA A 180 22.14 -0.51 10.64
C ALA A 180 23.60 -0.95 10.49
N GLN A 181 24.08 -1.00 9.25
CA GLN A 181 25.52 -1.16 8.99
C GLN A 181 26.25 0.11 9.46
N PRO A 182 27.51 -0.01 9.93
CA PRO A 182 28.39 1.15 10.03
C PRO A 182 28.43 1.82 8.67
N SER A 183 28.29 3.15 8.63
CA SER A 183 28.65 3.92 7.44
C SER A 183 30.07 3.51 7.04
N GLU A 184 30.28 3.07 5.80
CA GLU A 184 31.62 3.03 5.26
C GLU A 184 32.21 4.44 5.41
N ASP A 185 33.26 4.56 6.22
CA ASP A 185 34.01 5.80 6.33
C ASP A 185 34.46 6.23 4.92
N PRO A 186 34.31 7.50 4.52
CA PRO A 186 34.90 8.01 3.29
C PRO A 186 36.40 8.19 3.53
N SER A 187 37.14 7.10 3.71
CA SER A 187 38.60 7.13 3.85
C SER A 187 39.26 6.01 3.05
N SER A 188 39.16 6.11 1.73
CA SER A 188 40.22 5.62 0.87
C SER A 188 40.35 6.57 -0.32
N THR A 189 41.38 7.41 -0.24
CA THR A 189 41.95 8.20 -1.32
C THR A 189 41.96 7.44 -2.64
N SER A 190 41.19 7.94 -3.62
CA SER A 190 41.36 7.56 -5.02
C SER A 190 42.51 8.38 -5.61
N PRO A 191 43.48 7.77 -6.31
CA PRO A 191 44.45 8.53 -7.09
C PRO A 191 43.75 9.13 -8.32
N GLU A 192 43.99 10.43 -8.54
CA GLU A 192 43.47 11.22 -9.65
C GLU A 192 43.78 10.56 -11.01
N LEU A 193 42.74 10.34 -11.82
CA LEU A 193 42.87 10.11 -13.25
C LEU A 193 42.57 11.42 -13.99
N PRO A 194 43.44 11.87 -14.91
CA PRO A 194 43.27 13.15 -15.59
C PRO A 194 42.11 13.10 -16.61
N PHE A 195 41.11 13.94 -16.39
CA PHE A 195 40.03 14.19 -17.35
C PHE A 195 40.59 14.85 -18.62
N THR A 196 40.60 14.11 -19.73
CA THR A 196 40.75 14.70 -21.07
C THR A 196 39.36 14.93 -21.66
N THR A 197 38.99 16.20 -21.81
CA THR A 197 37.75 16.65 -22.45
C THR A 197 37.68 16.21 -23.92
N LEU A 198 36.74 15.32 -24.24
CA LEU A 198 36.27 15.11 -25.61
C LEU A 198 34.93 15.84 -25.81
N ARG A 199 34.93 16.86 -26.68
CA ARG A 199 33.74 17.61 -27.10
C ARG A 199 32.86 16.74 -28.02
N PRO A 200 31.52 16.74 -27.87
CA PRO A 200 30.65 16.14 -28.88
C PRO A 200 30.52 17.05 -30.10
N LYS A 201 30.78 16.51 -31.30
CA LYS A 201 30.46 17.15 -32.58
C LYS A 201 28.94 17.08 -32.84
N LYS A 202 28.35 18.22 -33.21
CA LYS A 202 26.98 18.34 -33.80
C LYS A 202 26.88 17.54 -35.10
N PRO A 203 25.76 16.83 -35.35
CA PRO A 203 25.33 16.51 -36.71
C PRO A 203 24.42 17.61 -37.27
N GLN A 204 24.66 17.97 -38.53
CA GLN A 204 23.88 18.90 -39.34
C GLN A 204 22.59 18.23 -39.85
N ASN A 205 21.49 18.98 -39.87
CA ASN A 205 20.28 18.65 -40.62
C ASN A 205 20.51 18.70 -42.14
N PRO A 206 19.77 17.89 -42.90
CA PRO A 206 19.21 18.35 -44.17
C PRO A 206 17.67 18.32 -44.14
N SER A 207 17.13 19.38 -44.72
CA SER A 207 15.71 19.71 -44.90
C SER A 207 15.02 18.96 -46.05
N ARG A 208 13.67 19.05 -46.02
CA ARG A 208 12.62 18.78 -47.05
C ARG A 208 12.06 17.36 -47.10
N ALA A 209 10.77 17.09 -47.30
CA ALA A 209 9.51 17.86 -47.28
C ALA A 209 8.34 16.86 -47.46
N GLN A 210 7.10 17.30 -47.18
CA GLN A 210 5.77 16.68 -47.44
C GLN A 210 5.34 15.64 -46.38
N GLY A 211 4.32 15.86 -45.54
CA GLY A 211 2.92 16.22 -45.81
C GLY A 211 2.11 14.91 -45.68
N TRP A 212 1.17 14.72 -44.76
CA TRP A 212 -0.24 15.15 -44.86
C TRP A 212 -0.98 14.84 -43.53
N LEU A 213 -1.71 15.84 -43.02
CA LEU A 213 -3.05 15.83 -42.40
C LEU A 213 -3.44 14.84 -41.28
N SER A 214 -3.68 15.41 -40.10
CA SER A 214 -4.57 14.93 -39.04
C SER A 214 -6.06 15.16 -39.39
N PRO A 215 -7.00 14.41 -38.79
CA PRO A 215 -8.35 14.91 -38.54
C PRO A 215 -8.60 15.13 -37.05
N SER A 216 -8.99 16.36 -36.74
CA SER A 216 -9.73 16.77 -35.55
C SER A 216 -11.18 16.28 -35.66
N VAL A 217 -11.75 15.74 -34.58
CA VAL A 217 -13.20 15.53 -34.45
C VAL A 217 -13.64 16.10 -33.10
N SER A 218 -14.48 17.12 -33.15
CA SER A 218 -15.26 17.67 -32.02
C SER A 218 -16.72 17.17 -32.11
N PRO A 219 -17.46 17.12 -30.99
CA PRO A 219 -18.70 16.36 -30.85
C PRO A 219 -19.95 17.11 -31.37
N PRO A 220 -21.04 16.39 -31.74
CA PRO A 220 -22.29 17.03 -32.13
C PRO A 220 -23.14 17.45 -30.92
N ALA A 221 -23.82 18.58 -31.09
CA ALA A 221 -24.66 19.26 -30.13
C ALA A 221 -26.04 18.59 -29.90
N SER A 222 -26.59 18.79 -28.70
CA SER A 222 -27.96 18.45 -28.30
C SER A 222 -29.02 19.29 -29.02
N PRO A 223 -30.22 18.77 -29.27
CA PRO A 223 -31.41 19.57 -29.54
C PRO A 223 -32.27 19.74 -28.27
N GLY A 224 -32.55 20.99 -27.88
CA GLY A 224 -33.70 21.36 -27.05
C GLY A 224 -35.00 21.32 -27.86
N PRO A 225 -36.18 21.52 -27.24
CA PRO A 225 -36.51 22.62 -26.32
C PRO A 225 -36.84 22.20 -24.88
#